data_AF-A0A5K0X0U8-F1
#
_entry.id   AF-A0A5K0X0U8-F1
#
_cell.length_a   1.000
_cell.length_b   1.000
_cell.length_c   1.000
_cell.angle_alpha   90.00
_cell.angle_beta   90.00
_cell.angle_gamma   90.00
#
_symmetry.space_group_name_H-M   'P 1'
#
loop_
_entity.id
_entity.type
_entity.pdbx_description
1 polymer ?
#
loop_
_entity_poly.entity_id
_entity_poly.type
_entity_poly.pdbx_seq_one_letter_code
_entity_poly.pdbx_strand_id
1 'polypeptide(L)' 'SRCNLGYAFVNFTTPIATSRLYRYLHKSRWQDFCSKKICQITYARIQ' A
#
# COMPACT_ATOMS: atom_id res chain seq x y z
N SER A 1 8.37 0.07 22.04
CA SER A 1 8.51 0.60 20.66
C SER A 1 7.61 -0.21 19.73
N ARG A 2 6.50 0.37 19.26
CA ARG A 2 5.54 -0.35 18.42
C ARG A 2 5.77 0.04 16.96
N CYS A 3 6.55 -0.76 16.23
CA CYS A 3 6.77 -0.57 14.81
C CYS A 3 5.80 -1.44 14.00
N ASN A 4 5.46 -1.01 12.78
CA ASN A 4 4.71 -1.85 11.85
C ASN A 4 5.62 -2.91 11.21
N LEU A 5 5.01 -3.94 10.63
CA LEU A 5 5.72 -5.02 9.92
C LEU A 5 6.11 -4.65 8.49
N GLY A 6 5.72 -3.46 8.01
CA GLY A 6 6.02 -3.00 6.65
C GLY A 6 5.03 -3.45 5.57
N TYR A 7 3.91 -4.08 5.94
CA TYR A 7 2.82 -4.43 5.03
C TYR A 7 1.45 -4.26 5.70
N ALA A 8 0.39 -4.19 4.89
CA ALA A 8 -0.99 -4.13 5.33
C ALA A 8 -1.91 -4.78 4.28
N PHE A 9 -3.06 -5.29 4.73
CA PHE A 9 -4.15 -5.72 3.87
C PHE A 9 -5.25 -4.66 3.86
N VAL A 10 -5.79 -4.37 2.68
CA VAL A 10 -6.86 -3.38 2.52
C VAL A 10 -7.95 -4.00 1.65
N ASN A 11 -9.15 -4.10 2.19
CA ASN A 11 -10.32 -4.58 1.46
C ASN A 11 -11.08 -3.41 0.86
N PHE A 12 -11.40 -3.53 -0.43
CA PHE A 12 -12.19 -2.55 -1.16
C PHE A 12 -13.56 -3.10 -1.48
N THR A 13 -14.58 -2.26 -1.41
CA THR A 13 -15.96 -2.63 -1.81
C THR A 13 -16.16 -2.55 -3.32
N THR A 14 -15.30 -1.81 -4.03
CA THR A 14 -15.37 -1.67 -5.49
C THR A 14 -13.99 -1.77 -6.14
N PRO A 15 -13.89 -2.38 -7.35
CA PRO A 15 -12.61 -2.49 -8.07
C PRO A 15 -12.08 -1.12 -8.52
N ILE A 16 -12.96 -0.14 -8.73
CA ILE A 16 -12.60 1.22 -9.12
C ILE A 16 -11.77 1.89 -8.01
N ALA A 17 -12.14 1.72 -6.74
CA ALA A 17 -11.39 2.26 -5.62
C ALA A 17 -9.99 1.65 -5.53
N THR A 18 -9.87 0.32 -5.70
CA THR A 18 -8.57 -0.37 -5.75
C THR A 18 -7.67 0.19 -6.85
N SER A 19 -8.23 0.39 -8.06
CA SER A 19 -7.48 0.94 -9.19
C SER A 19 -6.99 2.37 -8.94
N ARG A 20 -7.83 3.22 -8.34
CA ARG A 20 -7.46 4.58 -7.95
C ARG A 20 -6.33 4.60 -6.92
N LEU A 21 -6.41 3.74 -5.89
CA LEU A 21 -5.33 3.62 -4.91
C LEU A 21 -4.04 3.16 -5.57
N TYR A 22 -4.10 2.11 -6.38
CA TYR A 22 -2.94 1.56 -7.09
C TYR A 22 -2.25 2.64 -7.92
N ARG A 23 -2.98 3.38 -8.74
CA ARG A 23 -2.39 4.45 -9.59
C ARG A 23 -1.76 5.58 -8.76
N TYR A 24 -2.29 5.87 -7.58
CA TYR A 24 -1.81 6.96 -6.74
C TYR A 24 -0.58 6.57 -5.91
N LEU A 25 -0.56 5.37 -5.33
CA LEU A 25 0.48 4.95 -4.37
C LEU A 25 1.49 3.96 -4.94
N HIS A 26 1.15 3.14 -5.93
CA HIS A 26 2.07 2.13 -6.42
C HIS A 26 3.33 2.79 -6.99
N LYS A 27 4.50 2.34 -6.53
CA LYS A 27 5.83 2.91 -6.84
C LYS A 27 6.08 4.34 -6.33
N SER A 28 5.16 4.91 -5.55
CA SER A 28 5.39 6.18 -4.85
C SER A 28 6.31 5.96 -3.65
N ARG A 29 7.20 6.94 -3.39
CA ARG A 29 8.02 6.95 -2.17
C ARG A 29 7.17 7.40 -0.98
N TRP A 30 7.42 6.82 0.19
CA TRP A 30 6.86 7.34 1.44
C TRP A 30 7.56 8.66 1.77
N GLN A 31 6.80 9.75 1.90
CA GLN A 31 7.37 11.09 2.15
C GLN A 31 7.78 11.27 3.62
N ASP A 32 7.17 10.51 4.52
CA ASP A 32 7.38 10.67 5.96
C ASP A 32 8.49 9.76 6.53
N PHE A 33 9.05 10.20 7.66
CA PHE A 33 10.00 9.46 8.51
C PHE A 33 11.37 9.13 7.89
N CYS A 34 11.87 9.92 6.93
CA CYS A 34 13.13 9.63 6.22
C CYS A 34 13.14 8.23 5.57
N SER A 35 11.96 7.66 5.31
CA SER A 35 11.82 6.32 4.78
C SER A 35 12.19 6.31 3.30
N LYS A 36 13.26 5.60 2.94
CA LYS A 36 13.64 5.38 1.53
C LYS A 36 12.79 4.32 0.84
N LYS A 37 11.76 3.78 1.52
CA LYS A 37 10.92 2.70 1.00
C LYS A 37 10.04 3.21 -0.15
N ILE A 38 9.85 2.35 -1.15
CA ILE A 38 8.93 2.56 -2.27
C ILE A 38 7.71 1.67 -2.03
N CYS A 39 6.50 2.22 -2.14
CA CYS A 39 5.26 1.49 -1.95
C CYS A 39 5.07 0.44 -3.06
N GLN A 40 4.71 -0.78 -2.68
CA GLN A 40 4.31 -1.85 -3.58
C GLN A 40 2.90 -2.31 -3.21
N ILE A 41 2.08 -2.53 -4.24
CA ILE A 41 0.69 -2.95 -4.10
C ILE A 41 0.52 -4.13 -5.03
N THR A 42 0.03 -5.24 -4.49
CA THR A 42 -0.24 -6.48 -5.21
C THR A 42 -1.56 -7.05 -4.73
N TYR A 43 -2.19 -7.91 -5.53
CA TYR A 43 -3.33 -8.69 -5.06
C TYR A 43 -2.90 -9.60 -3.90
N ALA A 44 -3.76 -9.70 -2.90
CA ALA A 44 -3.53 -10.61 -1.78
C ALA A 44 -3.64 -12.05 -2.28
N ARG A 45 -2.71 -12.91 -1.87
CA ARG A 45 -2.75 -14.35 -2.22
C ARG A 45 -3.84 -15.10 -1.46
N ILE A 46 -4.22 -14.58 -0.30
CA ILE A 46 -5.28 -15.08 0.58
C ILE A 46 -6.26 -13.93 0.74
N GLN A 47 -7.54 -14.19 0.52
CA GLN A 47 -8.62 -13.21 0.61
C GLN A 47 -9.55 -13.54 1.77
#